data_AF-A0A9E8SHG0-F1
#
_entry.id   AF-A0A9E8SHG0-F1
#
_cell.length_a   1.000
_cell.length_b   1.000
_cell.length_c   1.000
_cell.angle_alpha   90.00
_cell.angle_beta   90.00
_cell.angle_gamma   90.00
#
_symmetry.space_group_name_H-M   'P 1'
#
loop_
_entity.id
_entity.type
_entity.pdbx_description
1 polymer ?
#
loop_
_entity_poly.entity_id
_entity_poly.type
_entity_poly.pdbx_seq_one_letter_code
_entity_poly.pdbx_strand_id
1 'polypeptide(L)'
;MFRAAGYGEHIFGPPIHGLGIEFEESPLPPGHAFFHGENAPPPLVANIVIAIGNCGLYLNRWEVREEDTVVVGSERPIFLTNYPRQLER
;
A
#
# COMPACT_ATOMS: atom_id res chain seq x y z
N MET A 1 14.20 -2.00 -2.97
CA MET A 1 13.97 -2.93 -4.11
C MET A 1 13.87 -2.19 -5.44
N PHE A 2 12.84 -1.37 -5.68
CA PHE A 2 12.62 -0.70 -6.98
C PHE A 2 13.77 0.20 -7.46
N ARG A 3 14.39 0.99 -6.57
CA ARG A 3 15.60 1.79 -6.92
C ARG A 3 16.77 0.90 -7.37
N ALA A 4 17.02 -0.19 -6.66
CA ALA A 4 18.08 -1.13 -6.99
C ALA A 4 17.82 -1.85 -8.33
N ALA A 5 16.55 -2.04 -8.69
CA ALA A 5 16.12 -2.59 -9.98
C ALA A 5 16.09 -1.54 -11.12
N GLY A 6 16.45 -0.27 -10.87
CA GLY A 6 16.44 0.79 -11.87
C GLY A 6 15.08 1.46 -12.12
N TYR A 7 14.06 1.15 -11.32
CA TYR A 7 12.68 1.64 -11.49
C TYR A 7 12.24 2.64 -10.40
N GLY A 8 13.19 3.28 -9.72
CA GLY A 8 12.90 4.17 -8.58
C GLY A 8 11.92 5.30 -8.90
N GLU A 9 12.04 5.88 -10.10
CA GLU A 9 11.23 7.04 -10.57
C GLU A 9 9.89 6.63 -11.20
N HIS A 10 9.59 5.33 -11.23
CA HIS A 10 8.39 4.78 -11.87
C HIS A 10 7.36 4.24 -10.86
N ILE A 11 7.61 4.45 -9.57
CA ILE A 11 6.67 4.08 -8.52
C ILE A 11 5.77 5.26 -8.22
N PHE A 12 4.46 5.05 -8.35
CA PHE A 12 3.46 6.07 -8.10
C PHE A 12 2.37 5.56 -7.16
N GLY A 13 1.77 6.48 -6.41
CA GLY A 13 0.72 6.20 -5.46
C GLY A 13 1.22 5.95 -4.03
N PRO A 14 0.33 6.11 -3.03
CA PRO A 14 0.63 5.81 -1.64
C PRO A 14 0.82 4.30 -1.44
N PRO A 15 1.68 3.85 -0.51
CA PRO A 15 1.91 2.42 -0.31
C PRO A 15 0.72 1.69 0.37
N ILE A 16 -0.12 2.41 1.10
CA ILE A 16 -1.28 1.88 1.82
C ILE A 16 -2.47 2.85 1.77
N HIS A 17 -3.65 2.40 2.16
CA HIS A 17 -4.73 3.23 2.71
C HIS A 17 -5.57 2.40 3.70
N GLY A 18 -6.35 3.06 4.54
CA GLY A 18 -7.34 2.39 5.39
C GLY A 18 -8.53 1.90 4.57
N LEU A 19 -9.20 0.87 5.07
CA LEU A 19 -10.36 0.25 4.44
C LEU A 19 -11.41 -0.07 5.51
N GLY A 20 -12.68 0.20 5.22
CA GLY A 20 -13.78 -0.09 6.13
C GLY A 20 -15.13 0.01 5.44
N ILE A 21 -15.93 1.01 5.82
CA ILE A 21 -17.17 1.30 5.09
C ILE A 21 -16.82 1.93 3.74
N GLU A 22 -15.82 2.79 3.73
CA GLU A 22 -15.30 3.40 2.51
C GLU A 22 -14.16 2.56 1.93
N PHE A 23 -14.00 2.65 0.60
CA PHE A 23 -12.89 2.02 -0.09
C PHE A 23 -11.54 2.61 0.35
N GLU A 24 -11.48 3.92 0.56
CA GLU A 24 -10.29 4.63 1.02
C GLU A 24 -10.65 5.49 2.24
N GLU A 25 -10.13 5.11 3.41
CA GLU A 25 -10.34 5.80 4.68
C GLU A 25 -9.06 5.85 5.51
N SER A 26 -9.16 6.36 6.74
CA SER A 26 -8.02 6.38 7.67
C SER A 26 -7.63 4.95 8.09
N PRO A 27 -6.33 4.66 8.27
CA PRO A 27 -5.20 5.59 8.19
C PRO A 27 -4.69 5.79 6.75
N LEU A 28 -4.43 7.04 6.38
CA LEU A 28 -3.68 7.37 5.17
C LEU A 28 -2.17 7.31 5.45
N PRO A 29 -1.33 6.94 4.47
CA PRO A 29 0.08 6.79 4.69
C PRO A 29 0.78 8.12 4.98
N PRO A 30 1.97 8.05 5.63
CA PRO A 30 2.90 9.16 5.64
C PRO A 30 3.20 9.55 4.19
N GLY A 31 3.04 10.82 3.84
CA GLY A 31 3.29 11.28 2.46
C GLY A 31 2.05 11.78 1.72
N HIS A 32 0.84 11.28 2.04
CA HIS A 32 -0.38 11.74 1.35
C HIS A 32 -0.73 13.21 1.69
N ALA A 33 -0.38 13.66 2.90
CA ALA A 33 -0.48 15.06 3.35
C ALA A 33 0.88 15.72 3.68
N PHE A 34 2.00 15.00 3.49
CA PHE A 34 3.34 15.45 3.94
C PHE A 34 3.95 16.57 3.09
N PHE A 35 3.29 16.96 2.00
CA PHE A 35 3.64 18.15 1.23
C PHE A 35 3.40 19.47 2.01
N HIS A 36 2.83 19.40 3.23
CA HIS A 36 2.54 20.57 4.07
C HIS A 36 3.24 20.60 5.45
N GLY A 37 4.21 19.72 5.73
CA GLY A 37 4.96 19.75 7.00
C GLY A 37 4.23 19.15 8.20
N GLU A 38 3.27 18.25 7.96
CA GLU A 38 2.56 17.53 9.01
C GLU A 38 3.45 16.48 9.72
N ASN A 39 3.09 16.12 10.95
CA ASN A 39 3.79 15.09 11.72
C ASN A 39 3.69 13.72 11.03
N ALA A 40 4.71 12.87 11.22
CA ALA A 40 4.61 11.47 10.83
C ALA A 40 3.36 10.84 11.49
N PRO A 41 2.57 10.05 10.75
CA PRO A 41 1.42 9.38 11.33
C PRO A 41 1.89 8.42 12.43
N PRO A 42 1.05 8.16 13.44
CA PRO A 42 1.37 7.21 14.49
C PRO A 42 1.58 5.81 13.91
N PRO A 43 2.28 4.92 14.64
CA PRO A 43 2.39 3.52 14.26
C PRO A 43 1.02 2.87 14.07
N LEU A 44 0.93 1.93 13.12
CA LEU A 44 -0.28 1.12 12.93
C LEU A 44 -0.56 0.30 14.20
N VAL A 45 -1.79 0.37 14.70
CA VAL A 45 -2.25 -0.42 15.83
C VAL A 45 -3.01 -1.65 15.37
N ALA A 46 -3.09 -2.66 16.22
CA ALA A 46 -3.81 -3.90 15.92
C ALA A 46 -5.29 -3.65 15.61
N ASN A 47 -5.87 -4.53 14.77
CA ASN A 47 -7.25 -4.52 14.26
C ASN A 47 -7.57 -3.39 13.25
N ILE A 48 -6.59 -2.62 12.81
CA ILE A 48 -6.76 -1.75 11.63
C ILE A 48 -6.76 -2.62 10.37
N VAL A 49 -7.67 -2.33 9.45
CA VAL A 49 -7.68 -2.92 8.09
C VAL A 49 -7.07 -1.91 7.13
N ILE A 50 -6.10 -2.35 6.33
CA ILE A 50 -5.44 -1.54 5.31
C ILE A 50 -5.38 -2.30 3.99
N ALA A 51 -5.41 -1.56 2.89
CA ALA A 51 -4.85 -2.04 1.64
C ALA A 51 -3.33 -1.83 1.65
N ILE A 52 -2.55 -2.84 1.26
CA ILE A 52 -1.10 -2.77 1.07
C ILE A 52 -0.81 -3.01 -0.41
N GLY A 53 -0.06 -2.11 -1.03
CA GLY A 53 0.24 -2.19 -2.46
C GLY A 53 -0.63 -1.28 -3.32
N ASN A 54 -1.21 -0.22 -2.75
CA ASN A 54 -1.83 0.86 -3.54
C ASN A 54 -0.80 1.61 -4.42
N CYS A 55 0.50 1.42 -4.18
CA CYS A 55 1.54 1.87 -5.09
C CYS A 55 1.75 0.87 -6.22
N GLY A 56 1.92 1.39 -7.44
CA GLY A 56 2.19 0.59 -8.63
C GLY A 56 3.49 0.98 -9.31
N LEU A 57 3.95 0.10 -10.19
CA LEU A 57 5.02 0.38 -11.14
C LEU A 57 4.39 0.78 -12.47
N TYR A 58 4.61 2.03 -12.87
CA TYR A 58 3.98 2.64 -14.04
C TYR A 58 5.06 2.98 -15.09
N LEU A 59 5.06 2.23 -16.19
CA LEU A 59 5.97 2.42 -17.32
C LEU A 59 5.14 2.69 -18.58
N ASN A 60 5.67 3.44 -19.53
CA ASN A 60 4.95 3.86 -20.75
C ASN A 60 4.30 2.71 -21.57
N ARG A 61 4.70 1.45 -21.36
CA ARG A 61 4.21 0.29 -22.13
C ARG A 61 3.35 -0.67 -21.34
N TRP A 62 3.48 -0.68 -20.02
CA TRP A 62 2.77 -1.59 -19.13
C TRP A 62 2.88 -1.08 -17.71
N GLU A 63 1.91 -1.46 -16.91
CA GLU A 63 1.80 -1.06 -15.52
C GLU A 63 1.44 -2.28 -14.70
N VAL A 64 1.89 -2.32 -13.45
CA VAL A 64 1.54 -3.39 -12.54
C VAL A 64 1.32 -2.84 -11.15
N ARG A 65 0.23 -3.28 -10.53
CA ARG A 65 -0.07 -3.09 -9.13
C ARG A 65 -0.59 -4.40 -8.57
N GLU A 66 -0.07 -4.76 -7.42
CA GLU A 66 -0.48 -5.93 -6.66
C GLU A 66 -0.87 -5.43 -5.28
N GLU A 67 -2.11 -5.68 -4.89
CA GLU A 67 -2.71 -5.06 -3.72
C GLU A 67 -3.46 -6.09 -2.88
N ASP A 68 -3.18 -6.07 -1.58
CA ASP A 68 -3.77 -6.96 -0.60
C ASP A 68 -4.51 -6.18 0.47
N THR A 69 -5.68 -6.68 0.88
CA THR A 69 -6.34 -6.26 2.10
C THR A 69 -5.78 -7.04 3.27
N VAL A 70 -5.28 -6.32 4.27
CA VAL A 70 -4.56 -6.87 5.43
C VAL A 70 -5.09 -6.26 6.71
N VAL A 71 -5.39 -7.10 7.70
CA VAL A 71 -5.58 -6.66 9.08
C VAL A 71 -4.23 -6.63 9.78
N VAL A 72 -3.93 -5.51 10.43
CA VAL A 72 -2.79 -5.40 11.34
C VAL A 72 -3.08 -6.28 12.56
N GLY A 73 -2.42 -7.43 12.66
CA GLY A 73 -2.56 -8.28 13.85
C GLY A 73 -1.66 -7.84 14.99
N SER A 74 -1.91 -8.38 16.18
CA SER A 74 -1.12 -8.10 17.39
C SER A 74 0.31 -8.65 17.32
N GLU A 75 0.54 -9.70 16.51
CA GLU A 75 1.85 -10.35 16.33
C GLU A 75 2.25 -10.49 14.86
N ARG A 76 1.28 -10.75 13.98
CA ARG A 76 1.49 -10.97 12.54
C ARG A 76 0.34 -10.37 11.72
N PRO A 77 0.58 -9.96 10.47
CA PRO A 77 -0.51 -9.54 9.59
C PRO A 77 -1.48 -10.70 9.30
N ILE A 78 -2.75 -10.37 9.12
CA ILE A 78 -3.80 -11.31 8.69
C ILE A 78 -4.25 -10.86 7.30
N PHE A 79 -3.93 -11.66 6.29
CA PHE A 79 -4.33 -11.40 4.91
C PHE A 79 -5.80 -11.78 4.71
N LEU A 80 -6.59 -10.85 4.16
CA LEU A 80 -7.98 -11.08 3.77
C LEU A 80 -8.08 -11.42 2.28
N THR A 81 -7.11 -10.99 1.47
CA THR A 81 -6.99 -11.35 0.05
C THR A 81 -6.08 -12.57 -0.13
N ASN A 82 -6.55 -13.57 -0.86
CA ASN A 82 -5.84 -14.84 -1.09
C ASN A 82 -5.65 -15.19 -2.56
N TYR A 83 -5.92 -14.25 -3.48
CA TYR A 83 -5.70 -14.46 -4.90
C TYR A 83 -4.19 -14.69 -5.18
N PRO A 84 -3.82 -15.59 -6.11
CA PRO A 84 -2.43 -15.82 -6.47
C PRO A 84 -1.75 -14.55 -6.99
N ARG A 85 -0.55 -14.25 -6.46
CA ARG A 85 0.28 -13.09 -6.81
C ARG A 85 1.22 -13.35 -7.99
N GLN A 86 0.93 -14.40 -8.75
CA GLN A 86 1.73 -14.80 -9.91
C GLN A 86 0.94 -14.45 -11.16
N LEU A 87 1.58 -13.75 -12.07
CA LEU A 87 1.05 -13.62 -13.42
C LEU A 87 1.13 -15.00 -14.08
N GLU A 88 -0.01 -15.68 -14.19
CA GLU A 88 -0.12 -16.92 -14.96
C GLU A 88 0.25 -16.64 -16.44
N ARG A 89 0.92 -17.59 -17.08
CA ARG A 89 1.27 -17.51 -18.50
C ARG A 89 0.08 -17.85 -19.38
#